data_AF-Q2UNJ3-F1
#
_entry.id   AF-Q2UNJ3-F1
#
_cell.length_a   1.000
_cell.length_b   1.000
_cell.length_c   1.000
_cell.angle_alpha   90.00
_cell.angle_beta   90.00
_cell.angle_gamma   90.00
#
_symmetry.space_group_name_H-M   'P 1'
#
loop_
_entity.id
_entity.type
_entity.pdbx_description
1 polymer ?
#
loop_
_entity_poly.entity_id
_entity_poly.type
_entity_poly.pdbx_seq_one_letter_code
_entity_poly.pdbx_strand_id
1 'polypeptide(L)'
;MEVFIYTQEAKQKHAVILKRHKPRQEIDGNGNRTGHLRGLSVGNRAVEFIWLRFMGYSANTFTQIIPARKFQDMLQHDQLLSAPLAALYWTAQGRSVKDVFGPFYLKPDLDTAYIETGSDGTRAILATDFVDKVQDPLPLCPRSNLRRLCHVISDIAGFSALVGLEVEVIFMRPVTGGQH
;
A
#
# COMPACT_ATOMS: atom_id res chain seq x y z
N MET A 1 -36.71 30.51 13.69
CA MET A 1 -35.36 30.96 14.09
C MET A 1 -35.34 30.89 15.60
N GLU A 2 -34.88 29.79 16.14
CA GLU A 2 -34.65 29.60 17.57
C GLU A 2 -33.70 28.41 17.76
N VAL A 3 -32.87 28.56 18.77
CA VAL A 3 -31.68 27.81 19.10
C VAL A 3 -32.07 26.52 19.83
N PHE A 4 -31.47 25.39 19.46
CA PHE A 4 -31.37 24.24 20.35
C PHE A 4 -29.90 23.99 20.67
N ILE A 5 -29.55 24.35 21.91
CA ILE A 5 -28.34 23.91 22.60
C ILE A 5 -28.51 22.42 22.90
N TYR A 6 -27.55 21.60 22.48
CA TYR A 6 -27.41 20.25 23.03
C TYR A 6 -26.01 20.09 23.61
N THR A 7 -26.02 19.62 24.85
CA THR A 7 -24.99 19.57 25.87
C THR A 7 -23.87 18.58 25.55
N GLN A 8 -22.65 18.96 25.94
CA GLN A 8 -21.51 18.07 26.13
C GLN A 8 -21.80 17.11 27.29
N GLU A 9 -21.89 15.81 27.01
CA GLU A 9 -21.15 14.74 27.70
C GLU A 9 -21.67 13.35 27.26
N ALA A 10 -20.77 12.55 26.66
CA ALA A 10 -20.61 11.10 26.82
C ALA A 10 -20.13 10.39 25.53
N LYS A 11 -18.91 9.85 25.61
CA LYS A 11 -18.36 8.70 24.84
C LYS A 11 -18.02 8.89 23.35
N GLN A 12 -16.83 9.48 23.14
CA GLN A 12 -15.68 8.79 22.50
C GLN A 12 -16.00 7.88 21.31
N LYS A 13 -16.09 8.42 20.08
CA LYS A 13 -16.01 7.62 18.84
C LYS A 13 -15.37 8.39 17.67
N HIS A 14 -14.19 7.88 17.28
CA HIS A 14 -13.65 7.79 15.91
C HIS A 14 -13.44 9.07 15.09
N ALA A 15 -12.31 9.75 15.30
CA ALA A 15 -11.71 10.59 14.27
C ALA A 15 -10.60 9.80 13.55
N VAL A 16 -10.91 9.29 12.36
CA VAL A 16 -9.91 8.84 11.38
C VAL A 16 -9.48 10.08 10.59
N ILE A 17 -8.28 10.61 10.87
CA ILE A 17 -7.67 11.64 10.02
C ILE A 17 -6.57 10.96 9.20
N LEU A 18 -6.97 10.31 8.11
CA LEU A 18 -6.19 10.38 6.88
C LEU A 18 -6.67 11.67 6.21
N LYS A 19 -5.95 12.79 6.36
CA LYS A 19 -6.30 13.99 5.59
C LYS A 19 -6.27 13.58 4.13
N ARG A 20 -7.44 13.50 3.48
CA ARG A 20 -7.57 13.64 2.03
C ARG A 20 -6.95 15.00 1.70
N HIS A 21 -5.66 15.01 1.38
CA HIS A 21 -5.06 16.19 0.81
C HIS A 21 -5.60 16.27 -0.62
N LYS A 22 -6.64 17.10 -0.84
CA LYS A 22 -6.76 17.74 -2.14
C LYS A 22 -5.41 18.44 -2.37
N PRO A 23 -4.70 18.20 -3.49
CA PRO A 23 -3.42 18.83 -3.69
C PRO A 23 -3.68 20.30 -3.94
N ARG A 24 -3.47 21.15 -2.93
CA ARG A 24 -3.01 22.50 -3.19
C ARG A 24 -1.50 22.37 -3.23
N GLN A 25 -0.96 22.50 -4.44
CA GLN A 25 0.46 22.44 -4.72
C GLN A 25 1.19 23.43 -3.82
N GLU A 26 1.94 22.94 -2.84
CA GLU A 26 2.90 23.75 -2.10
C GLU A 26 4.25 23.52 -2.78
N ILE A 27 4.57 24.45 -3.66
CA ILE A 27 5.91 24.70 -4.19
C ILE A 27 6.64 25.48 -3.09
N ASP A 28 7.79 24.98 -2.64
CA ASP A 28 8.66 25.83 -1.84
C ASP A 28 9.14 27.03 -2.68
N GLY A 29 9.70 28.05 -2.03
CA GLY A 29 10.22 29.25 -2.71
C GLY A 29 11.34 28.99 -3.74
N ASN A 30 11.67 27.71 -4.00
CA ASN A 30 12.68 27.25 -4.95
C ASN A 30 12.13 26.23 -5.99
N GLY A 31 10.82 25.95 -6.00
CA GLY A 31 10.15 25.13 -7.01
C GLY A 31 10.24 23.60 -6.82
N ASN A 32 10.69 23.10 -5.67
CA ASN A 32 10.81 21.66 -5.41
C ASN A 32 9.57 21.07 -4.70
N ARG A 33 9.23 19.82 -5.07
CA ARG A 33 8.13 19.05 -4.49
C ARG A 33 8.58 18.34 -3.21
N THR A 34 8.10 18.74 -2.04
CA THR A 34 8.39 18.05 -0.78
C THR A 34 7.16 17.29 -0.26
N GLY A 35 7.15 15.95 -0.40
CA GLY A 35 6.14 15.10 0.24
C GLY A 35 6.48 14.88 1.71
N HIS A 36 5.86 15.63 2.63
CA HIS A 36 6.15 15.54 4.06
C HIS A 36 5.11 14.64 4.77
N LEU A 37 5.45 13.36 5.01
CA LEU A 37 4.64 12.48 5.86
C LEU A 37 4.88 12.76 7.36
N ARG A 38 4.44 13.92 7.85
CA ARG A 38 4.23 14.08 9.29
C ARG A 38 2.90 13.42 9.69
N GLY A 39 3.00 12.33 10.45
CA GLY A 39 1.88 11.78 11.24
C GLY A 39 1.05 10.69 10.57
N LEU A 40 1.58 9.47 10.50
CA LEU A 40 0.74 8.27 10.46
C LEU A 40 0.49 7.83 11.92
N SER A 41 -0.65 8.21 12.47
CA SER A 41 -1.05 7.86 13.84
C SER A 41 -2.54 7.49 13.88
N VAL A 42 -2.88 6.50 14.71
CA VAL A 42 -4.28 6.09 14.94
C VAL A 42 -4.63 6.41 16.38
N GLY A 43 -5.44 7.45 16.58
CA GLY A 43 -5.67 8.00 17.92
C GLY A 43 -4.36 8.48 18.56
N ASN A 44 -4.07 8.03 19.79
CA ASN A 44 -2.85 8.37 20.53
C ASN A 44 -1.69 7.38 20.30
N ARG A 45 -1.83 6.37 19.44
CA ARG A 45 -0.77 5.38 19.18
C ARG A 45 -0.10 5.65 17.84
N ALA A 46 1.23 5.68 17.87
CA ALA A 46 2.05 5.80 16.68
C ALA A 46 2.13 4.46 15.96
N VAL A 47 2.15 4.50 14.62
CA VAL A 47 2.45 3.32 13.81
C VAL A 47 3.89 2.89 14.09
N GLU A 48 4.08 1.62 14.40
CA GLU A 48 5.39 1.03 14.70
C GLU A 48 6.01 0.38 13.48
N PHE A 49 5.18 -0.24 12.62
CA PHE A 49 5.61 -1.00 11.46
C PHE A 49 4.86 -0.62 10.20
N ILE A 50 5.61 -0.55 9.12
CA ILE A 50 5.14 -0.37 7.75
C ILE A 50 5.27 -1.69 7.01
N TRP A 51 4.16 -2.15 6.47
CA TRP A 51 4.04 -3.38 5.70
C TRP A 51 3.92 -3.02 4.22
N LEU A 52 5.01 -3.17 3.49
CA LEU A 52 5.03 -2.98 2.05
C LEU A 52 4.53 -4.25 1.38
N ARG A 53 3.29 -4.20 0.90
CA ARG A 53 2.61 -5.35 0.31
C ARG A 53 2.66 -5.30 -1.21
N PHE A 54 2.91 -6.44 -1.81
CA PHE A 54 2.94 -6.60 -3.25
C PHE A 54 2.44 -7.95 -3.73
N MET A 55 2.02 -7.98 -4.99
CA MET A 55 1.50 -9.17 -5.65
C MET A 55 1.99 -9.22 -7.10
N GLY A 56 2.51 -10.38 -7.50
CA GLY A 56 2.85 -10.68 -8.90
C GLY A 56 1.69 -11.34 -9.64
N TYR A 57 1.91 -11.72 -10.91
CA TYR A 57 0.88 -12.38 -11.73
C TYR A 57 0.47 -13.78 -11.25
N SER A 58 1.26 -14.42 -10.37
CA SER A 58 0.89 -15.68 -9.72
C SER A 58 -0.10 -15.52 -8.55
N ALA A 59 -0.58 -14.30 -8.28
CA ALA A 59 -1.46 -13.93 -7.16
C ALA A 59 -0.86 -14.16 -5.76
N ASN A 60 0.38 -14.64 -5.67
CA ASN A 60 1.11 -14.69 -4.42
C ASN A 60 1.30 -13.29 -3.85
N THR A 61 0.84 -13.08 -2.62
CA THR A 61 1.00 -11.83 -1.89
C THR A 61 2.22 -11.92 -0.99
N PHE A 62 3.13 -10.98 -1.17
CA PHE A 62 4.33 -10.84 -0.36
C PHE A 62 4.25 -9.57 0.48
N THR A 63 4.91 -9.58 1.64
CA THR A 63 5.01 -8.41 2.50
C THR A 63 6.44 -8.28 2.99
N GLN A 64 7.04 -7.09 2.86
CA GLN A 64 8.24 -6.72 3.58
C GLN A 64 7.88 -5.77 4.72
N ILE A 65 8.34 -6.09 5.92
CA ILE A 65 8.02 -5.37 7.16
C ILE A 65 9.21 -4.49 7.54
N ILE A 66 8.96 -3.20 7.75
CA ILE A 66 9.99 -2.22 8.09
C ILE A 66 9.52 -1.40 9.31
N PRO A 67 10.39 -1.09 10.28
CA PRO A 67 10.05 -0.12 11.33
C PRO A 67 9.66 1.24 10.73
N ALA A 68 8.64 1.88 11.28
CA ALA A 68 8.10 3.14 10.77
C ALA A 68 9.14 4.26 10.71
N ARG A 69 10.03 4.35 11.70
CA ARG A 69 11.14 5.31 11.70
C ARG A 69 12.08 5.08 10.51
N LYS A 70 12.49 3.83 10.27
CA LYS A 70 13.35 3.49 9.12
C LYS A 70 12.64 3.79 7.79
N PHE A 71 11.34 3.55 7.69
CA PHE A 71 10.57 3.90 6.49
C PHE A 71 10.54 5.42 6.26
N GLN A 72 10.40 6.23 7.32
CA GLN A 72 10.51 7.68 7.21
C GLN A 72 11.90 8.11 6.73
N ASP A 73 12.96 7.52 7.28
CA ASP A 73 14.33 7.78 6.85
C ASP A 73 14.49 7.41 5.37
N MET A 74 13.97 6.27 4.92
CA MET A 74 14.01 5.85 3.52
C MET A 74 13.32 6.84 2.59
N LEU A 75 12.13 7.35 2.95
CA LEU A 75 11.43 8.36 2.16
C LEU A 75 12.20 9.67 2.06
N GLN A 76 12.88 10.09 3.12
CA GLN A 76 13.68 11.32 3.13
C GLN A 76 14.90 11.23 2.20
N HIS A 77 15.43 10.03 1.99
CA HIS A 77 16.64 9.79 1.19
C HIS A 77 16.34 9.19 -0.20
N ASP A 78 15.06 9.19 -0.63
CA ASP A 78 14.61 8.56 -1.87
C ASP A 78 15.09 7.09 -2.03
N GLN A 79 15.12 6.36 -0.91
CA GLN A 79 15.61 4.99 -0.87
C GLN A 79 14.46 4.00 -0.99
N LEU A 80 14.54 3.12 -2.00
CA LEU A 80 13.59 2.03 -2.17
C LEU A 80 14.11 0.72 -1.58
N LEU A 81 13.18 -0.10 -1.11
CA LEU A 81 13.47 -1.45 -0.67
C LEU A 81 13.58 -2.38 -1.87
N SER A 82 14.61 -3.21 -1.93
CA SER A 82 14.72 -4.22 -2.98
C SER A 82 14.01 -5.53 -2.61
N ALA A 83 13.55 -6.27 -3.62
CA ALA A 83 13.06 -7.63 -3.51
C ALA A 83 13.68 -8.50 -4.63
N PRO A 84 13.89 -9.81 -4.41
CA PRO A 84 14.47 -10.68 -5.42
C PRO A 84 13.46 -10.92 -6.55
N LEU A 85 13.88 -10.74 -7.81
CA LEU A 85 13.02 -10.94 -8.99
C LEU A 85 12.41 -12.35 -9.05
N ALA A 86 13.13 -13.35 -8.53
CA ALA A 86 12.64 -14.72 -8.40
C ALA A 86 11.31 -14.83 -7.63
N ALA A 87 11.01 -13.92 -6.70
CA ALA A 87 9.76 -13.93 -5.94
C ALA A 87 8.52 -13.80 -6.86
N LEU A 88 8.65 -13.12 -8.01
CA LEU A 88 7.58 -12.98 -8.98
C LEU A 88 7.31 -14.27 -9.79
N TYR A 89 8.19 -15.27 -9.67
CA TYR A 89 8.12 -16.56 -10.35
C TYR A 89 7.93 -17.74 -9.38
N TRP A 90 7.67 -17.47 -8.11
CA TRP A 90 7.35 -18.53 -7.17
C TRP A 90 5.93 -19.05 -7.38
N THR A 91 5.78 -20.38 -7.34
CA THR A 91 4.49 -21.06 -7.20
C THR A 91 3.94 -20.88 -5.79
N ALA A 92 2.68 -21.25 -5.58
CA ALA A 92 2.07 -21.28 -4.24
C ALA A 92 2.84 -22.19 -3.25
N GLN A 93 3.58 -23.19 -3.74
CA GLN A 93 4.43 -24.08 -2.93
C GLN A 93 5.85 -23.53 -2.72
N GLY A 94 6.12 -22.29 -3.10
CA GLY A 94 7.43 -21.65 -2.92
C GLY A 94 8.52 -22.14 -3.87
N ARG A 95 8.18 -22.84 -4.95
CA ARG A 95 9.14 -23.29 -5.97
C ARG A 95 9.26 -22.24 -7.06
N SER A 96 10.46 -21.94 -7.54
CA SER A 96 10.63 -21.09 -8.72
C SER A 96 10.33 -21.87 -10.00
N VAL A 97 9.54 -21.30 -10.90
CA VAL A 97 9.30 -21.88 -12.24
C VAL A 97 10.31 -21.42 -13.29
N LYS A 98 11.18 -20.49 -12.92
CA LYS A 98 12.20 -19.92 -13.81
C LYS A 98 13.42 -19.51 -13.01
N ASP A 99 14.61 -19.75 -13.56
CA ASP A 99 15.85 -19.21 -13.00
C ASP A 99 15.98 -17.74 -13.43
N VAL A 100 15.74 -16.85 -12.48
CA VAL A 100 15.81 -15.40 -12.68
C VAL A 100 16.57 -14.78 -11.53
N PHE A 101 17.50 -13.91 -11.86
CA PHE A 101 18.41 -13.28 -10.90
C PHE A 101 18.26 -11.77 -10.92
N GLY A 102 18.65 -11.15 -9.80
CA GLY A 102 18.66 -9.70 -9.65
C GLY A 102 17.48 -9.15 -8.83
N PRO A 103 17.56 -7.86 -8.45
CA PRO A 103 16.53 -7.20 -7.68
C PRO A 103 15.50 -6.49 -8.58
N PHE A 104 14.32 -6.30 -8.02
CA PHE A 104 13.47 -5.15 -8.32
C PHE A 104 13.30 -4.30 -7.07
N TYR A 105 12.75 -3.10 -7.21
CA TYR A 105 12.55 -2.18 -6.12
C TYR A 105 11.07 -1.91 -5.89
N LEU A 106 10.69 -1.77 -4.62
CA LEU A 106 9.33 -1.52 -4.18
C LEU A 106 9.12 -0.01 -4.05
N LYS A 107 8.31 0.56 -4.93
CA LYS A 107 7.89 1.96 -4.85
C LYS A 107 6.58 2.05 -4.07
N PRO A 108 6.56 2.57 -2.84
CA PRO A 108 5.36 2.64 -2.02
C PRO A 108 4.35 3.64 -2.59
N ASP A 109 3.09 3.25 -2.62
CA ASP A 109 1.98 4.12 -2.97
C ASP A 109 1.31 4.63 -1.68
N LEU A 110 1.65 5.86 -1.29
CA LEU A 110 1.20 6.47 -0.04
C LEU A 110 -0.32 6.67 0.00
N ASP A 111 -0.99 6.78 -1.15
CA ASP A 111 -2.44 6.95 -1.23
C ASP A 111 -3.20 5.66 -0.89
N THR A 112 -2.49 4.53 -0.84
CA THR A 112 -3.06 3.22 -0.45
C THR A 112 -2.86 2.89 1.03
N ALA A 113 -2.29 3.81 1.81
CA ALA A 113 -2.00 3.55 3.21
C ALA A 113 -3.28 3.29 4.03
N TYR A 114 -3.32 2.16 4.73
CA TYR A 114 -4.36 1.86 5.72
C TYR A 114 -3.78 1.11 6.91
N ILE A 115 -4.57 1.01 7.98
CA ILE A 115 -4.16 0.37 9.23
C ILE A 115 -4.70 -1.04 9.26
N GLU A 116 -3.83 -2.01 9.55
CA GLU A 116 -4.22 -3.41 9.55
C GLU A 116 -5.24 -3.70 10.66
N THR A 117 -6.32 -4.38 10.31
CA THR A 117 -7.35 -4.79 11.27
C THR A 117 -6.75 -5.76 12.28
N GLY A 118 -7.06 -5.57 13.57
CA GLY A 118 -6.50 -6.39 14.66
C GLY A 118 -5.03 -6.08 14.99
N SER A 119 -4.50 -4.94 14.52
CA SER A 119 -3.15 -4.47 14.87
C SER A 119 -3.07 -3.53 16.06
N ASP A 120 -4.20 -3.18 16.68
CA ASP A 120 -4.27 -2.13 17.68
C ASP A 120 -3.70 -0.77 17.22
N GLY A 121 -3.60 -0.56 15.90
CA GLY A 121 -3.10 0.68 15.31
C GLY A 121 -1.59 0.73 15.07
N THR A 122 -0.85 -0.35 15.36
CA THR A 122 0.63 -0.35 15.27
C THR A 122 1.16 -0.69 13.88
N ARG A 123 0.31 -1.19 12.97
CA ARG A 123 0.71 -1.67 11.63
C ARG A 123 -0.03 -0.91 10.54
N ALA A 124 0.72 -0.22 9.69
CA ALA A 124 0.18 0.36 8.46
C ALA A 124 0.63 -0.46 7.24
N ILE A 125 -0.26 -0.64 6.28
CA ILE A 125 -0.02 -1.37 5.03
C ILE A 125 -0.06 -0.38 3.88
N LEU A 126 0.89 -0.51 2.96
CA LEU A 126 0.90 0.20 1.69
C LEU A 126 1.03 -0.81 0.55
N ALA A 127 0.29 -0.57 -0.54
CA ALA A 127 0.57 -1.21 -1.81
C ALA A 127 1.87 -0.63 -2.40
N THR A 128 2.51 -1.42 -3.25
CA THR A 128 3.75 -1.01 -3.93
C THR A 128 3.68 -1.32 -5.41
N ASP A 129 4.31 -0.46 -6.21
CA ASP A 129 4.62 -0.71 -7.61
C ASP A 129 6.03 -1.31 -7.72
N PHE A 130 6.29 -2.09 -8.77
CA PHE A 130 7.64 -2.62 -9.04
C PHE A 130 8.34 -1.71 -10.00
N VAL A 131 9.53 -1.29 -9.61
CA VAL A 131 10.38 -0.45 -10.45
C VAL A 131 11.78 -1.04 -10.54
N ASP A 132 12.51 -0.64 -11.58
CA ASP A 132 13.92 -0.97 -11.73
C ASP A 132 14.82 0.02 -10.94
N LYS A 133 16.14 -0.04 -11.18
CA LYS A 133 17.11 0.81 -10.49
C LYS A 133 16.99 2.31 -10.81
N VAL A 134 16.42 2.66 -11.97
CA VAL A 134 16.17 4.05 -12.39
C VAL A 134 14.74 4.48 -12.08
N GLN A 135 14.01 3.66 -11.31
CA GLN A 135 12.63 3.84 -10.90
C GLN A 135 11.61 3.75 -12.05
N ASP A 136 11.96 3.12 -13.18
CA ASP A 136 11.02 2.87 -14.27
C ASP A 136 10.10 1.68 -13.94
N PRO A 137 8.79 1.73 -14.25
CA PRO A 137 7.87 0.64 -13.96
C PRO A 137 8.27 -0.67 -14.64
N LEU A 138 8.34 -1.76 -13.88
CA LEU A 138 8.60 -3.07 -14.44
C LEU A 138 7.36 -3.64 -15.12
N PRO A 139 7.48 -4.23 -16.33
CA PRO A 139 6.39 -4.90 -17.02
C PRO A 139 5.76 -6.07 -16.24
N LEU A 140 6.46 -6.59 -15.23
CA LEU A 140 5.97 -7.66 -14.37
C LEU A 140 5.09 -7.16 -13.22
N CYS A 141 4.87 -5.84 -13.09
CA CYS A 141 4.02 -5.26 -12.07
C CYS A 141 2.55 -5.21 -12.54
N PRO A 142 1.66 -6.03 -11.99
CA PRO A 142 0.25 -6.00 -12.38
C PRO A 142 -0.40 -4.64 -12.05
N ARG A 143 -0.01 -4.01 -10.93
CA ARG A 143 -0.55 -2.73 -10.47
C ARG A 143 -0.20 -1.58 -11.43
N SER A 144 1.07 -1.42 -11.79
CA SER A 144 1.50 -0.42 -12.77
C SER A 144 0.88 -0.64 -14.15
N ASN A 145 0.80 -1.90 -14.59
CA ASN A 145 0.17 -2.23 -15.87
C ASN A 145 -1.33 -1.93 -15.89
N LEU A 146 -2.05 -2.27 -14.82
CA LEU A 146 -3.47 -1.93 -14.70
C LEU A 146 -3.67 -0.40 -14.74
N ARG A 147 -2.86 0.37 -14.00
CA ARG A 147 -2.90 1.84 -14.03
C ARG A 147 -2.64 2.38 -15.44
N ARG A 148 -1.66 1.82 -16.16
CA ARG A 148 -1.39 2.16 -17.56
C ARG A 148 -2.61 1.89 -18.46
N LEU A 149 -3.24 0.72 -18.33
CA LEU A 149 -4.44 0.38 -19.09
C LEU A 149 -5.62 1.31 -18.77
N CYS A 150 -5.82 1.66 -17.50
CA CYS A 150 -6.82 2.64 -17.09
C CYS A 150 -6.58 4.02 -17.72
N HIS A 151 -5.32 4.48 -17.77
CA HIS A 151 -4.97 5.74 -18.44
C HIS A 151 -5.25 5.67 -19.95
N VAL A 152 -4.83 4.59 -20.61
CA VAL A 152 -5.09 4.39 -22.05
C VAL A 152 -6.59 4.43 -22.37
N ILE A 153 -7.43 3.78 -21.55
CA ILE A 153 -8.89 3.81 -21.73
C ILE A 153 -9.42 5.24 -21.53
N SER A 154 -8.95 5.93 -20.49
CA SER A 154 -9.35 7.30 -20.20
C SER A 154 -8.96 8.26 -21.33
N ASP A 155 -7.76 8.11 -21.88
CA ASP A 155 -7.22 8.98 -22.92
C ASP A 155 -7.91 8.75 -24.27
N ILE A 156 -8.14 7.49 -24.64
CA ILE A 156 -8.74 7.13 -25.95
C ILE A 156 -10.25 7.35 -25.94
N ALA A 157 -10.92 6.97 -24.84
CA ALA A 157 -12.37 6.84 -24.81
C ALA A 157 -13.07 7.93 -23.97
N GLY A 158 -12.31 8.73 -23.22
CA GLY A 158 -12.85 9.84 -22.43
C GLY A 158 -13.66 9.42 -21.18
N PHE A 159 -13.56 8.15 -20.75
CA PHE A 159 -14.25 7.65 -19.55
C PHE A 159 -13.35 6.77 -18.69
N SER A 160 -13.70 6.64 -17.41
CA SER A 160 -13.03 5.76 -16.46
C SER A 160 -13.86 4.50 -16.18
N ALA A 161 -13.20 3.35 -16.05
CA ALA A 161 -13.84 2.11 -15.65
C ALA A 161 -14.01 2.04 -14.12
N LEU A 162 -15.22 1.76 -13.66
CA LEU A 162 -15.49 1.36 -12.29
C LEU A 162 -15.79 -0.14 -12.28
N VAL A 163 -15.02 -0.91 -11.50
CA VAL A 163 -15.14 -2.37 -11.44
C VAL A 163 -15.56 -2.78 -10.03
N GLY A 164 -16.69 -3.48 -9.92
CA GLY A 164 -17.11 -4.19 -8.72
C GLY A 164 -16.63 -5.64 -8.77
N LEU A 165 -16.23 -6.20 -7.63
CA LEU A 165 -15.84 -7.59 -7.48
C LEU A 165 -16.72 -8.24 -6.41
N GLU A 166 -17.24 -9.43 -6.71
CA GLU A 166 -17.85 -10.31 -5.72
C GLU A 166 -16.83 -11.39 -5.37
N VAL A 167 -16.45 -11.43 -4.10
CA VAL A 167 -15.47 -12.41 -3.58
C VAL A 167 -16.21 -13.40 -2.71
N GLU A 168 -16.44 -14.59 -3.25
CA GLU A 168 -16.99 -15.71 -2.49
C GLU A 168 -15.89 -16.38 -1.66
N VAL A 169 -16.18 -16.63 -0.39
CA VAL A 169 -15.25 -17.27 0.56
C VAL A 169 -15.90 -18.48 1.22
N ILE A 170 -15.16 -19.58 1.31
CA ILE A 170 -15.58 -20.80 2.01
C ILE A 170 -14.72 -20.97 3.26
N PHE A 171 -15.35 -20.94 4.43
CA PHE A 171 -14.68 -21.22 5.70
C PHE A 171 -14.59 -22.73 5.92
N MET A 172 -13.38 -23.27 5.89
CA MET A 172 -13.12 -24.69 6.12
C MET A 172 -12.58 -24.91 7.54
N ARG A 173 -12.78 -26.12 8.09
CA ARG A 173 -12.14 -26.50 9.35
C ARG A 173 -10.61 -26.63 9.12
N PRO A 174 -9.77 -26.18 10.06
CA PRO A 174 -8.33 -26.40 9.96
C PRO A 174 -8.02 -27.89 9.86
N VAL A 175 -7.09 -28.26 8.98
CA VAL A 175 -6.53 -29.61 8.98
C VAL A 175 -5.49 -29.67 10.08
N THR A 176 -5.85 -30.21 11.24
CA THR A 176 -4.89 -30.63 12.26
C THR A 176 -4.29 -31.95 11.81
N GLY A 177 -3.17 -31.91 11.11
CA GLY A 177 -2.52 -33.12 10.60
C GLY A 177 -2.08 -34.05 11.74
N GLY A 178 -2.65 -35.26 11.76
CA GLY A 178 -1.90 -36.46 12.12
C GLY A 178 -0.83 -36.71 11.05
N GLN A 179 0.32 -37.23 11.47
CA GLN A 179 1.50 -37.41 10.63
C GLN A 179 1.21 -38.33 9.43
N HIS A 180 1.64 -37.89 8.23
CA HIS A 180 1.85 -38.74 7.06
C HIS A 180 3.31 -38.62 6.64
#